data_AF-A0AAD7GTP0-F1
#
_entry.id   AF-A0AAD7GTP0-F1
#
_cell.length_a   1.000
_cell.length_b   1.000
_cell.length_c   1.000
_cell.angle_alpha   90.00
_cell.angle_beta   90.00
_cell.angle_gamma   90.00
#
_symmetry.space_group_name_H-M   'P 1'
#
loop_
_entity.id
_entity.type
_entity.pdbx_description
1 polymer ?
#
loop_
_entity_poly.entity_id
_entity_poly.type
_entity_poly.pdbx_seq_one_letter_code
_entity_poly.pdbx_strand_id
1 'polypeptide(L)'
;VIIDDHDPRMQYNGQWGNYGSSPEYLSTTRASRTRGDMVTFTFEGTSVGVFGTVGAGNGATMEFSLDHSPNSSFSAPPSISGLFHQPLWTSGVLFNELHTLSIT
;
A
#
# COMPACT_ATOMS: atom_id res chain seq x y z
N VAL A 1 3.47 13.13 -7.72
CA VAL A 1 3.00 13.61 -6.40
C VAL A 1 3.25 12.49 -5.40
N ILE A 2 3.69 12.79 -4.18
CA ILE A 2 3.82 11.78 -3.10
C ILE A 2 2.60 11.92 -2.18
N ILE A 3 1.94 10.82 -1.89
CA ILE A 3 0.75 10.75 -1.05
C ILE A 3 1.10 9.96 0.20
N ASP A 4 0.79 10.53 1.37
CA ASP A 4 0.96 9.85 2.65
C ASP A 4 -0.20 8.89 2.93
N ASP A 5 0.03 7.87 3.75
CA ASP A 5 -0.99 6.91 4.15
C ASP A 5 -2.08 7.53 5.06
N HIS A 6 -1.88 8.75 5.58
CA HIS A 6 -2.88 9.57 6.28
C HIS A 6 -3.64 10.54 5.37
N ASP A 7 -3.37 10.55 4.07
CA ASP A 7 -4.11 11.40 3.13
C ASP A 7 -5.61 11.04 3.17
N PRO A 8 -6.52 12.03 3.21
CA PRO A 8 -7.97 11.79 3.32
C PRO A 8 -8.56 11.00 2.14
N ARG A 9 -7.82 10.84 1.03
CA ARG A 9 -8.22 9.97 -0.08
C ARG A 9 -7.99 8.48 0.20
N MET A 10 -7.23 8.14 1.23
CA MET A 10 -7.02 6.76 1.68
C MET A 10 -8.19 6.33 2.56
N GLN A 11 -8.92 5.31 2.14
CA GLN A 11 -10.05 4.75 2.91
C GLN A 11 -9.69 3.37 3.43
N TYR A 12 -9.55 3.25 4.74
CA TYR A 12 -9.21 2.00 5.42
C TYR A 12 -10.46 1.31 5.93
N ASN A 13 -10.58 0.00 5.65
CA ASN A 13 -11.59 -0.87 6.21
C ASN A 13 -10.91 -2.04 6.94
N GLY A 14 -11.38 -2.35 8.14
CA GLY A 14 -10.81 -3.39 9.00
C GLY A 14 -10.02 -2.85 10.19
N GLN A 15 -9.09 -3.66 10.71
CA GLN A 15 -8.29 -3.40 11.91
C GLN A 15 -6.88 -2.93 11.55
N TRP A 16 -6.73 -1.62 11.37
CA TRP A 16 -5.45 -0.97 11.06
C TRP A 16 -4.85 -0.31 12.30
N GLY A 17 -3.56 -0.52 12.53
CA GLY A 17 -2.79 0.17 13.56
C GLY A 17 -1.81 1.18 12.97
N ASN A 18 -1.50 2.22 13.72
CA ASN A 18 -0.46 3.20 13.36
C ASN A 18 0.89 2.73 13.92
N TYR A 19 1.89 2.61 13.05
CA TYR A 19 3.22 2.08 13.35
C TYR A 19 4.35 2.91 12.72
N GLY A 20 4.06 4.14 12.30
CA GLY A 20 5.05 5.01 11.69
C GLY A 20 6.27 5.26 12.58
N SER A 21 7.43 5.36 11.96
CA SER A 21 8.71 5.65 12.60
C SER A 21 9.53 6.62 11.74
N SER A 22 10.68 7.09 12.23
CA SER A 22 11.42 8.15 11.52
C SER A 22 11.84 7.82 10.07
N PRO A 23 12.10 6.55 9.70
CA PRO A 23 12.43 6.21 8.32
C PRO A 23 11.30 6.43 7.33
N GLU A 24 10.02 6.36 7.74
CA GLU A 24 8.90 6.49 6.82
C GLU A 24 8.58 7.92 6.41
N TYR A 25 7.90 8.06 5.26
CA TYR A 25 7.39 9.36 4.81
C TYR A 25 6.48 9.95 5.89
N LEU A 26 6.73 11.20 6.27
CA LEU A 26 6.08 11.90 7.39
C LEU A 26 6.07 11.14 8.73
N SER A 27 6.94 10.14 8.86
CA SER A 27 7.01 9.22 10.00
C SER A 27 5.69 8.51 10.31
N THR A 28 4.91 8.23 9.26
CA THR A 28 3.59 7.62 9.32
C THR A 28 3.56 6.31 8.53
N THR A 29 2.83 5.33 9.05
CA THR A 29 2.52 4.06 8.38
C THR A 29 1.39 3.37 9.13
N ARG A 30 0.40 2.89 8.38
CA ARG A 30 -0.64 1.97 8.83
C ARG A 30 -0.33 0.57 8.39
N ALA A 31 -0.54 -0.38 9.28
CA ALA A 31 -0.43 -1.80 8.96
C ALA A 31 -1.59 -2.58 9.57
N SER A 32 -1.97 -3.66 8.90
CA SER A 32 -2.86 -4.68 9.43
C SER A 32 -2.18 -6.05 9.43
N ARG A 33 -2.64 -6.93 10.32
CA ARG A 33 -2.30 -8.37 10.36
C ARG A 33 -3.54 -9.25 10.15
N THR A 34 -4.68 -8.64 9.84
CA THR A 34 -5.95 -9.31 9.67
C THR A 34 -6.20 -9.55 8.19
N ARG A 35 -6.37 -10.81 7.81
CA ARG A 35 -6.65 -11.17 6.41
C ARG A 35 -7.97 -10.53 5.97
N GLY A 36 -7.93 -9.82 4.83
CA GLY A 36 -9.12 -9.19 4.25
C GLY A 36 -9.32 -7.73 4.66
N ASP A 37 -8.48 -7.20 5.56
CA ASP A 37 -8.41 -5.76 5.78
C ASP A 37 -7.94 -5.07 4.49
N MET A 38 -8.55 -3.95 4.17
CA MET A 38 -8.37 -3.31 2.87
C MET A 38 -8.14 -1.82 3.01
N VAL A 39 -7.31 -1.26 2.13
CA VAL A 39 -7.26 0.18 1.88
C VAL A 39 -7.59 0.45 0.42
N THR A 40 -8.40 1.47 0.17
CA THR A 40 -8.68 1.98 -1.18
C THR A 40 -8.15 3.39 -1.36
N PHE A 41 -7.69 3.69 -2.57
CA PHE A 41 -7.18 4.98 -2.97
C PHE A 41 -7.68 5.36 -4.36
N THR A 42 -8.37 6.49 -4.47
CA THR A 42 -8.85 7.02 -5.74
C THR A 42 -7.96 8.18 -6.19
N PHE A 43 -7.52 8.15 -7.45
CA PHE A 43 -6.66 9.16 -8.05
C PHE A 43 -7.05 9.42 -9.50
N GLU A 44 -6.75 10.63 -9.99
CA GLU A 44 -6.81 10.94 -11.42
C GLU A 44 -5.38 11.04 -11.95
N GLY A 45 -5.06 10.27 -13.00
CA GLY A 45 -3.71 10.30 -13.57
C GLY A 45 -3.32 9.05 -14.35
N THR A 46 -2.13 9.09 -14.95
CA THR A 46 -1.66 8.08 -15.90
C THR A 46 -0.82 6.95 -15.28
N SER A 47 -0.58 6.98 -13.97
CA SER A 47 0.17 5.92 -13.26
C SER A 47 0.12 6.12 -11.75
N VAL A 48 0.23 5.04 -10.99
CA VAL A 48 0.45 5.05 -9.55
C VAL A 48 1.47 3.97 -9.15
N GLY A 49 2.31 4.28 -8.15
CA GLY A 49 3.22 3.33 -7.53
C GLY A 49 2.98 3.28 -6.03
N VAL A 50 3.04 2.08 -5.45
CA VAL A 50 2.88 1.86 -4.01
C VAL A 50 4.24 1.55 -3.41
N PHE A 51 4.59 2.33 -2.39
CA PHE A 51 5.77 2.12 -1.57
C PHE A 51 5.35 1.96 -0.12
N GLY A 52 6.06 1.13 0.63
CA GLY A 52 5.74 0.93 2.04
C GLY A 52 6.82 0.21 2.83
N THR A 53 6.48 -0.10 4.07
CA THR A 53 7.34 -0.81 5.01
C THR A 53 6.92 -2.27 5.13
N VAL A 54 7.86 -3.19 4.95
CA VAL A 54 7.71 -4.58 5.39
C VAL A 54 8.33 -4.69 6.77
N GLY A 55 7.50 -4.85 7.80
CA GLY A 55 7.97 -4.97 9.18
C GLY A 55 8.84 -6.21 9.40
N ALA A 56 9.70 -6.18 10.43
CA ALA A 56 10.45 -7.35 10.86
C ALA A 56 9.48 -8.48 11.28
N GLY A 57 9.83 -9.73 10.96
CA GLY A 57 9.01 -10.90 11.26
C GLY A 57 8.88 -11.84 10.07
N ASN A 58 7.67 -12.36 9.87
CA ASN A 58 7.39 -13.49 8.96
C ASN A 58 7.19 -13.09 7.48
N GLY A 59 7.49 -11.85 7.11
CA GLY A 59 7.21 -11.32 5.78
C GLY A 59 5.79 -10.78 5.66
N ALA A 60 5.38 -10.47 4.44
CA ALA A 60 4.07 -9.92 4.14
C ALA A 60 3.58 -10.39 2.77
N THR A 61 2.28 -10.63 2.65
CA THR A 61 1.60 -10.83 1.37
C THR A 61 0.53 -9.78 1.23
N MET A 62 0.47 -9.16 0.05
CA MET A 62 -0.49 -8.11 -0.27
C MET A 62 -1.04 -8.36 -1.67
N GLU A 63 -2.30 -8.03 -1.89
CA GLU A 63 -2.98 -8.11 -3.19
C GLU A 63 -3.37 -6.71 -3.64
N PHE A 64 -3.17 -6.41 -4.92
CA PHE A 64 -3.47 -5.12 -5.54
C PHE A 64 -4.45 -5.31 -6.68
N SER A 65 -5.51 -4.50 -6.73
CA SER A 65 -6.47 -4.45 -7.84
C SER A 65 -6.72 -3.01 -8.26
N LEU A 66 -6.63 -2.74 -9.56
CA LEU A 66 -6.88 -1.42 -10.14
C LEU A 66 -8.13 -1.50 -11.03
N ASP A 67 -9.12 -0.63 -10.79
CA ASP A 67 -10.34 -0.50 -11.59
C ASP A 67 -11.07 -1.83 -11.87
N HIS A 68 -11.13 -2.71 -10.87
CA HIS A 68 -11.70 -4.06 -10.94
C HIS A 68 -10.91 -5.07 -11.81
N SER A 69 -9.68 -4.75 -12.18
CA SER A 69 -8.77 -5.71 -12.80
C SER A 69 -8.44 -6.86 -11.83
N PRO A 70 -8.05 -8.04 -12.35
CA PRO A 70 -7.60 -9.15 -11.52
C PRO A 70 -6.49 -8.74 -10.55
N ASN A 71 -6.49 -9.37 -9.37
CA ASN A 71 -5.48 -9.06 -8.36
C ASN A 71 -4.08 -9.46 -8.84
N SER A 72 -3.10 -8.62 -8.51
CA SER A 72 -1.69 -8.96 -8.55
C SER A 72 -1.14 -9.04 -7.13
N SER A 73 -0.35 -10.08 -6.86
CA SER A 73 0.20 -10.32 -5.54
C SER A 73 1.63 -9.78 -5.39
N PHE A 74 1.92 -9.28 -4.20
CA PHE A 74 3.27 -9.02 -3.72
C PHE A 74 3.54 -9.93 -2.53
N SER A 75 4.74 -10.52 -2.48
CA SER A 75 5.18 -11.33 -1.36
C SER A 75 6.59 -10.93 -0.96
N ALA A 76 6.73 -10.46 0.28
CA ALA A 76 8.02 -10.21 0.89
C ALA A 76 8.41 -11.37 1.82
N PRO A 77 9.66 -11.84 1.75
CA PRO A 77 10.13 -12.88 2.66
C PRO A 77 10.24 -12.36 4.11
N PRO A 78 10.35 -13.26 5.09
CA PRO A 78 10.75 -12.92 6.45
C PRO A 78 12.01 -12.06 6.49
N SER A 79 12.05 -11.10 7.41
CA SER A 79 13.19 -10.21 7.63
C SER A 79 13.43 -10.00 9.13
N ILE A 80 14.70 -9.92 9.51
CA ILE A 80 15.10 -9.62 10.90
C ILE A 80 14.96 -8.13 11.25
N SER A 81 14.88 -7.27 10.25
CA SER A 81 14.72 -5.81 10.38
C SER A 81 13.60 -5.30 9.49
N GLY A 82 13.03 -4.15 9.83
CA GLY A 82 12.09 -3.46 8.93
C GLY A 82 12.76 -3.11 7.60
N LEU A 83 12.08 -3.37 6.49
CA LEU A 83 12.46 -2.94 5.16
C LEU A 83 11.59 -1.74 4.78
N PHE A 84 12.19 -0.55 4.78
CA PHE A 84 11.49 0.71 4.53
C PHE A 84 11.56 1.10 3.05
N HIS A 85 10.61 1.92 2.59
CA HIS A 85 10.57 2.45 1.21
C HIS A 85 10.60 1.38 0.11
N GLN A 86 10.05 0.20 0.38
CA GLN A 86 10.05 -0.90 -0.57
C GLN A 86 9.05 -0.60 -1.69
N PRO A 87 9.43 -0.75 -2.97
CA PRO A 87 8.46 -0.70 -4.07
C PRO A 87 7.61 -1.98 -4.02
N LEU A 88 6.36 -1.83 -3.60
CA LEU A 88 5.45 -2.96 -3.42
C LEU A 88 4.71 -3.28 -4.72
N TRP A 89 4.32 -2.24 -5.45
CA TRP A 89 3.53 -2.39 -6.67
C TRP A 89 3.59 -1.15 -7.58
N THR A 90 3.30 -1.32 -8.86
CA THR A 90 3.12 -0.23 -9.83
C THR A 90 2.03 -0.59 -10.84
N SER A 91 1.24 0.40 -11.27
CA SER A 91 0.19 0.21 -12.27
C SER A 91 0.71 0.06 -13.70
N GLY A 92 1.94 0.50 -13.96
CA GLY A 92 2.36 0.82 -15.33
C GLY A 92 1.63 2.07 -15.85
N VAL A 93 1.49 2.16 -17.18
CA VAL A 93 0.85 3.30 -17.87
C VAL A 93 -0.65 3.10 -17.97
N LEU A 94 -1.41 4.12 -17.60
CA LEU A 94 -2.86 4.21 -17.62
C LEU A 94 -3.31 5.38 -18.51
N PHE A 95 -4.60 5.41 -18.85
CA PHE A 95 -5.22 6.61 -19.40
C PHE A 95 -5.28 7.72 -18.34
N ASN A 96 -5.39 8.98 -18.74
CA ASN A 96 -5.54 10.08 -17.79
C ASN A 96 -7.01 10.22 -17.38
N GLU A 97 -7.46 9.33 -16.49
CA GLU A 97 -8.83 9.26 -16.00
C GLU A 97 -8.85 9.03 -14.48
N LEU A 98 -10.04 8.91 -13.92
CA LEU A 98 -10.22 8.56 -12.51
C LEU A 98 -10.07 7.04 -12.31
N HIS A 99 -9.15 6.66 -11.45
CA HIS A 99 -8.82 5.28 -11.13
C HIS A 99 -9.02 5.00 -9.64
N THR A 100 -9.31 3.74 -9.30
CA THR A 100 -9.37 3.27 -7.90
C THR A 100 -8.49 2.05 -7.72
N LEU A 101 -7.51 2.19 -6.82
CA LEU A 101 -6.64 1.11 -6.35
C LEU A 101 -7.17 0.54 -5.05
N SER A 102 -7.28 -0.77 -4.97
CA SER A 102 -7.61 -1.53 -3.76
C SER A 102 -6.42 -2.41 -3.36
N ILE A 103 -6.07 -2.39 -2.08
CA ILE A 103 -4.95 -3.16 -1.50
C ILE A 103 -5.49 -4.00 -0.34
N THR A 104 -5.22 -5.31 -0.32
CA THR A 104 -5.70 -6.27 0.71
C THR A 104 -4.58 -7.15 1.23
#